data_AF-A0AAD7NM06-F1
#
_entry.id   AF-A0AAD7NM06-F1
#
_cell.length_a   1.000
_cell.length_b   1.000
_cell.length_c   1.000
_cell.angle_alpha   90.00
_cell.angle_beta   90.00
_cell.angle_gamma   90.00
#
_symmetry.space_group_name_H-M   'P 1'
#
loop_
_entity.id
_entity.type
_entity.pdbx_description
1 polymer ?
#
loop_
_entity_poly.entity_id
_entity_poly.type
_entity_poly.pdbx_seq_one_letter_code
_entity_poly.pdbx_strand_id
1 'polypeptide(L)' 'YIRNNSATIFHPVRTASMSPKGAPYGVVDGDSLLVKGISVLRIVDTSILVSYDSLSM' A
#
# COMPACT_ATOMS: atom_id res chain seq x y z
N TYR A 1 -4.62 26.04 16.52
CA TYR A 1 -5.87 25.28 16.31
C TYR A 1 -5.59 23.88 15.74
N ILE A 2 -5.12 23.72 14.49
CA ILE A 2 -4.96 22.42 13.82
C ILE A 2 -4.20 21.36 14.64
N ARG A 3 -2.99 21.67 15.16
CA ARG A 3 -2.18 20.69 15.93
C ARG A 3 -2.93 20.04 17.10
N ASN A 4 -3.86 20.76 17.73
CA ASN A 4 -4.59 20.26 18.90
C ASN A 4 -5.96 19.64 18.55
N ASN A 5 -6.39 19.74 17.29
CA ASN A 5 -7.72 19.31 16.85
C ASN A 5 -7.68 18.32 15.67
N SER A 6 -6.51 18.04 15.11
CA SER A 6 -6.34 16.98 14.12
C SER A 6 -6.62 15.62 14.75
N ALA A 7 -7.41 14.80 14.07
CA ALA A 7 -7.71 13.43 14.45
C ALA A 7 -7.70 12.53 13.22
N THR A 8 -7.66 11.23 13.43
CA THR A 8 -7.97 10.26 12.37
C THR A 8 -9.44 10.36 12.00
N ILE A 9 -9.75 10.08 10.73
CA ILE A 9 -11.12 9.80 10.29
C ILE A 9 -11.35 8.29 10.10
N PHE A 10 -10.49 7.45 10.67
CA PHE A 10 -10.56 5.99 10.60
C PHE A 10 -10.40 5.41 9.17
N HIS A 11 -9.60 6.06 8.33
CA HIS A 11 -9.23 5.56 7.00
C HIS A 11 -7.72 5.18 6.92
N PRO A 12 -7.19 4.28 7.76
CA PRO A 12 -5.81 3.83 7.63
C PRO A 12 -5.68 2.93 6.39
N VAL A 13 -4.63 3.17 5.60
CA VAL A 13 -4.35 2.47 4.34
C VAL A 13 -2.83 2.38 4.12
N ARG A 14 -2.40 1.65 3.08
CA ARG A 14 -1.03 1.69 2.50
C ARG A 14 0.10 1.05 3.34
N THR A 15 -0.19 0.43 4.49
CA THR A 15 0.84 -0.23 5.32
C THR A 15 1.47 -1.49 4.72
N ALA A 16 0.82 -2.12 3.74
CA ALA A 16 1.33 -3.26 2.97
C ALA A 16 1.22 -3.02 1.46
N SER A 17 1.63 -1.83 1.03
CA SER A 17 1.38 -1.30 -0.32
C SER A 17 1.79 -2.22 -1.48
N MET A 18 0.97 -2.22 -2.52
CA MET A 18 1.30 -2.81 -3.82
C MET A 18 2.45 -2.06 -4.48
N SER A 19 3.18 -2.77 -5.34
CA SER A 19 4.24 -2.22 -6.19
C SER A 19 4.46 -3.13 -7.40
N PRO A 20 5.12 -2.66 -8.46
CA PRO A 20 5.44 -3.50 -9.61
C PRO A 20 6.19 -4.76 -9.20
N LYS A 21 5.97 -5.84 -9.95
CA LYS A 21 6.64 -7.12 -9.74
C LYS A 21 8.16 -6.95 -9.82
N GLY A 22 8.87 -7.46 -8.82
CA GLY A 22 10.33 -7.34 -8.74
C GLY A 22 10.86 -5.97 -8.28
N ALA A 23 9.99 -4.98 -8.02
CA ALA A 23 10.42 -3.72 -7.43
C ALA A 23 11.04 -3.96 -6.03
N PRO A 24 12.12 -3.23 -5.65
CA PRO A 24 12.79 -3.41 -4.36
C PRO A 24 12.03 -2.77 -3.17
N TYR A 25 10.86 -2.18 -3.43
CA TYR A 25 9.99 -1.54 -2.44
C TYR A 25 8.58 -2.15 -2.50
N GLY A 26 7.73 -1.78 -1.54
CA GLY A 26 6.38 -2.34 -1.37
C GLY A 26 6.38 -3.75 -0.78
N VAL A 27 5.20 -4.24 -0.42
CA VAL A 27 5.05 -5.54 0.30
C VAL A 27 4.47 -6.61 -0.60
N VAL A 28 3.53 -6.25 -1.47
CA VAL A 28 2.87 -7.19 -2.38
C VAL A 28 3.09 -6.79 -3.85
N ASP A 29 3.07 -7.79 -4.73
CA ASP A 29 3.06 -7.59 -6.18
C ASP A 29 1.69 -7.05 -6.63
N GLY A 30 1.67 -5.99 -7.44
CA GLY A 30 0.44 -5.30 -7.83
C GLY A 30 -0.59 -6.15 -8.60
N ASP A 31 -0.13 -7.03 -9.48
CA ASP A 31 -1.04 -7.85 -10.30
C ASP A 31 -1.55 -9.10 -9.57
N SER A 32 -0.73 -9.68 -8.69
CA SER A 32 -0.99 -10.99 -8.09
C SER A 32 -1.45 -10.92 -6.63
N LEU A 33 -1.21 -9.78 -5.97
CA LEU A 33 -1.36 -9.56 -4.53
C LEU A 33 -0.54 -10.53 -3.68
N LEU A 34 0.42 -11.24 -4.26
CA LEU A 34 1.32 -12.11 -3.52
C LEU A 34 2.29 -11.26 -2.70
N VAL A 35 2.49 -11.66 -1.45
CA VAL A 35 3.55 -11.12 -0.62
C VAL A 35 4.88 -11.44 -1.28
N LYS A 36 5.70 -10.41 -1.51
CA LYS A 36 6.99 -10.56 -2.17
C LYS A 36 7.87 -11.55 -1.42
N GLY A 37 8.45 -12.50 -2.15
CA GLY A 37 9.27 -13.58 -1.60
C GLY A 37 8.49 -14.78 -1.07
N ILE A 38 7.15 -14.76 -1.08
CA ILE A 38 6.30 -15.85 -0.59
C ILE A 38 5.38 -16.35 -1.72
N SER A 39 5.22 -17.66 -1.86
CA SER A 39 4.48 -18.27 -2.96
C SER A 39 2.97 -18.41 -2.74
N VAL A 40 2.49 -18.42 -1.49
CA VAL A 40 1.11 -18.81 -1.15
C VAL A 40 0.41 -17.88 -0.16
N LEU A 41 0.87 -16.63 -0.03
CA LEU A 41 0.29 -15.64 0.88
C LEU A 41 -0.13 -14.39 0.12
N ARG A 42 -1.37 -13.94 0.33
CA ARG A 42 -1.92 -12.69 -0.20
C ARG A 42 -2.46 -11.83 0.93
N ILE A 43 -2.38 -10.52 0.75
CA ILE A 43 -3.03 -9.53 1.61
C ILE A 43 -4.14 -8.88 0.80
N VAL A 44 -5.38 -8.89 1.33
CA VAL A 44 -6.57 -8.42 0.62
C VAL A 44 -7.40 -7.55 1.56
N ASP A 45 -6.92 -6.32 1.76
CA ASP A 45 -7.60 -5.25 2.50
C ASP A 45 -7.07 -3.88 2.02
N THR A 46 -7.43 -2.78 2.69
CA THR A 46 -7.01 -1.43 2.31
C THR A 46 -5.52 -1.14 2.57
N SER A 47 -4.80 -2.02 3.27
CA SER A 47 -3.37 -1.85 3.51
C SER A 47 -2.55 -1.90 2.21
N ILE A 48 -3.09 -2.52 1.15
CA ILE A 48 -2.39 -2.69 -0.13
C ILE A 48 -2.47 -1.46 -1.05
N LEU A 49 -3.31 -0.47 -0.73
CA LEU A 49 -3.56 0.69 -1.59
C LEU A 49 -2.28 1.50 -1.89
N VAL A 50 -2.25 2.08 -3.09
CA VAL A 50 -1.13 2.91 -3.57
C VAL A 50 -1.57 4.36 -3.78
N SER A 51 -0.65 5.29 -3.59
CA SER A 51 -0.81 6.67 -4.05
C SER A 51 -0.33 6.76 -5.49
N TYR A 52 -1.06 7.49 -6.32
CA TYR A 52 -0.57 7.87 -7.64
C TYR A 52 0.61 8.84 -7.47
N ASP A 53 1.67 8.63 -8.24
CA ASP A 53 2.72 9.63 -8.39
C ASP A 53 2.32 10.56 -9.53
N SER A 54 2.33 11.87 -9.27
CA SER A 54 1.95 12.90 -10.25
C SER A 54 2.92 13.00 -11.43
N LEU A 55 4.02 12.25 -11.42
CA LEU A 55 5.09 12.27 -12.41
C LEU A 55 5.07 11.10 -13.41
N SER A 56 4.05 10.24 -13.37
CA SER A 56 3.91 9.09 -14.28
C SER A 56 2.69 9.15 -15.22
N MET A 57 2.26 10.37 -15.60
CA MET A 57 1.31 10.62 -16.69
C MET A 57 2.01 11.26 -17.89
#